data_AF-A0A087AS85-F1
#
_entry.id   AF-A0A087AS85-F1
#
_cell.length_a   1.000
_cell.length_b   1.000
_cell.length_c   1.000
_cell.angle_alpha   90.00
_cell.angle_beta   90.00
_cell.angle_gamma   90.00
#
_symmetry.space_group_name_H-M   'P 1'
#
loop_
_entity.id
_entity.type
_entity.pdbx_description
1 polymer ?
#
loop_
_entity_poly.entity_id
_entity_poly.type
_entity_poly.pdbx_seq_one_letter_code
_entity_poly.pdbx_strand_id
1 'polypeptide(L)'
;MAEHPRVSEEHEGKPAFEWAVAILVVVSAVVAFLGYTMAATVIIAVTAIVTGIIRLALRDRSPWKVRSVGFDSFIGIALGVGLLATYFSIGMLIG
;
A
#
# COMPACT_ATOMS: atom_id res chain seq x y z
N MET A 1 -22.32 -0.39 -36.87
CA MET A 1 -22.44 -0.38 -35.40
C MET A 1 -21.09 -0.83 -34.88
N ALA A 2 -20.33 0.09 -34.28
CA ALA A 2 -19.02 -0.26 -33.72
C ALA A 2 -19.26 -1.10 -32.46
N GLU A 3 -18.82 -2.35 -32.52
CA GLU A 3 -18.88 -3.28 -31.41
C GLU A 3 -17.93 -2.78 -30.32
N HIS A 4 -18.48 -2.12 -29.30
CA HIS A 4 -17.72 -1.79 -28.10
C HIS A 4 -17.21 -3.11 -27.51
N PRO A 5 -15.89 -3.32 -27.40
CA PRO A 5 -15.38 -4.51 -26.76
C PRO A 5 -15.88 -4.49 -25.31
N ARG A 6 -16.78 -5.40 -24.95
CA ARG A 6 -17.18 -5.58 -23.56
C ARG A 6 -16.01 -6.22 -22.82
N VAL A 7 -15.10 -5.38 -22.35
CA VAL A 7 -14.19 -5.72 -21.25
C VAL A 7 -15.09 -6.02 -20.05
N SER A 8 -15.22 -7.31 -19.75
CA SER A 8 -15.96 -7.79 -18.58
C SER A 8 -15.18 -7.40 -17.33
N GLU A 9 -15.63 -6.35 -16.66
CA GLU A 9 -15.28 -6.03 -15.26
C GLU A 9 -15.86 -7.07 -14.27
N GLU A 10 -16.68 -8.03 -14.73
CA GLU A 10 -17.29 -9.06 -13.87
C GLU A 10 -16.27 -10.05 -13.30
N HIS A 11 -15.05 -10.09 -13.84
CA HIS A 11 -13.92 -10.88 -13.32
C HIS A 11 -13.01 -10.08 -12.38
N GLU A 12 -13.28 -8.79 -12.16
CA GLU A 12 -12.61 -7.97 -11.15
C GLU A 12 -13.24 -8.33 -9.79
N GLY A 13 -12.67 -9.34 -9.13
CA GLY A 13 -13.12 -9.79 -7.81
C GLY A 13 -13.32 -8.61 -6.85
N LYS A 14 -14.24 -8.79 -5.88
CA LYS A 14 -14.58 -7.75 -4.88
C LYS A 14 -13.29 -7.15 -4.26
N PRO A 15 -13.15 -5.80 -4.18
CA PRO A 15 -11.92 -5.11 -3.78
C PRO A 15 -11.65 -5.15 -2.27
N ALA A 16 -11.85 -6.32 -1.62
CA ALA A 16 -11.73 -6.48 -0.19
C ALA A 16 -10.33 -6.10 0.34
N PHE A 17 -9.29 -6.40 -0.43
CA PHE A 17 -7.93 -6.04 -0.08
C PHE A 17 -7.70 -4.52 -0.13
N GLU A 18 -8.22 -3.84 -1.15
CA GLU A 18 -8.09 -2.38 -1.28
C GLU A 18 -8.80 -1.66 -0.12
N TRP A 19 -9.98 -2.15 0.28
CA TRP A 19 -10.68 -1.63 1.46
C TRP A 19 -9.93 -1.88 2.77
N ALA A 20 -9.29 -3.05 2.92
CA ALA A 20 -8.46 -3.33 4.09
C ALA A 20 -7.27 -2.36 4.19
N VAL A 21 -6.59 -2.10 3.06
CA VAL A 21 -5.50 -1.11 2.99
C VAL A 21 -6.03 0.30 3.27
N ALA A 22 -7.17 0.68 2.71
CA ALA A 22 -7.79 1.98 2.96
C ALA A 22 -8.10 2.20 4.45
N ILE A 23 -8.63 1.17 5.14
CA ILE A 23 -8.87 1.22 6.58
C ILE A 23 -7.57 1.41 7.35
N LEU A 24 -6.49 0.70 6.99
CA LEU A 24 -5.18 0.86 7.62
C LEU A 24 -4.62 2.29 7.45
N VAL A 25 -4.84 2.90 6.28
CA VAL A 25 -4.46 4.30 6.03
C VAL A 25 -5.24 5.24 6.94
N VAL A 26 -6.56 5.06 7.07
CA VAL A 26 -7.39 5.86 7.97
C VAL A 26 -6.96 5.69 9.43
N VAL A 27 -6.69 4.45 9.86
CA VAL A 27 -6.20 4.17 11.22
C VAL A 27 -4.87 4.89 11.47
N SER A 28 -3.93 4.84 10.53
CA SER A 28 -2.67 5.57 10.67
C SER A 28 -2.89 7.08 10.78
N ALA A 29 -3.76 7.67 9.95
CA ALA A 29 -4.07 9.09 10.02
C ALA A 29 -4.64 9.49 11.38
N VAL A 30 -5.55 8.67 11.95
CA VAL A 30 -6.09 8.88 13.30
C VAL A 30 -4.99 8.77 14.36
N VAL A 31 -4.13 7.76 14.28
CA VAL A 31 -3.01 7.56 15.22
C VAL A 31 -2.03 8.74 15.16
N ALA A 32 -1.77 9.27 13.96
CA ALA A 32 -0.95 10.47 13.78
C ALA A 32 -1.61 11.71 14.38
N PHE A 33 -2.92 11.89 14.17
CA PHE A 33 -3.69 12.99 14.73
C PHE A 33 -3.68 13.00 16.27
N LEU A 34 -3.64 11.82 16.90
CA LEU A 34 -3.53 11.66 18.34
C LEU A 34 -2.11 11.92 18.89
N GLY A 35 -1.15 12.27 18.04
CA GLY A 35 0.24 12.57 18.42
C GLY A 35 1.18 11.36 18.43
N TYR A 36 0.70 10.15 18.11
CA TYR A 36 1.51 8.94 18.06
C TYR A 36 2.18 8.77 16.68
N THR A 37 2.96 9.77 16.26
CA THR A 37 3.58 9.84 14.94
C THR A 37 4.48 8.64 14.61
N MET A 38 5.20 8.10 15.60
CA MET A 38 6.00 6.88 15.45
C MET A 38 5.12 5.70 15.05
N ALA A 39 4.05 5.45 15.79
CA ALA A 39 3.15 4.33 15.55
C ALA A 39 2.44 4.48 14.20
N ALA A 40 1.97 5.68 13.86
CA ALA A 40 1.37 5.97 12.57
C ALA A 40 2.33 5.69 11.39
N THR A 41 3.58 6.11 11.53
CA THR A 41 4.63 5.87 10.53
C THR A 41 4.89 4.38 10.35
N VAL A 42 5.02 3.63 11.45
CA VAL A 42 5.22 2.18 11.42
C VAL A 42 4.04 1.48 10.76
N ILE A 43 2.80 1.87 11.09
CA ILE A 43 1.59 1.28 10.49
C ILE A 43 1.60 1.42 8.96
N ILE A 44 1.84 2.63 8.44
CA ILE A 44 1.86 2.86 6.98
C ILE A 44 3.04 2.17 6.32
N ALA A 45 4.23 2.26 6.92
CA ALA A 45 5.43 1.64 6.37
C ALA A 45 5.29 0.12 6.27
N VAL A 46 4.83 -0.52 7.35
CA VAL A 46 4.58 -1.97 7.36
C VAL A 46 3.48 -2.32 6.36
N THR A 47 2.39 -1.55 6.29
CA THR A 47 1.32 -1.78 5.31
C THR A 47 1.86 -1.73 3.89
N ALA A 48 2.68 -0.74 3.54
CA ALA A 48 3.26 -0.57 2.21
C ALA A 48 4.27 -1.70 1.85
N ILE A 49 5.08 -2.14 2.81
CA ILE A 49 6.03 -3.25 2.60
C ILE A 49 5.27 -4.56 2.42
N VAL A 50 4.31 -4.85 3.30
CA VAL A 50 3.53 -6.10 3.28
C VAL A 50 2.70 -6.20 2.00
N THR A 51 2.05 -5.10 1.56
CA THR A 51 1.31 -5.10 0.29
C THR A 51 2.25 -5.35 -0.90
N GLY A 52 3.44 -4.75 -0.92
CA GLY A 52 4.47 -5.01 -1.92
C GLY A 52 4.98 -6.46 -1.91
N ILE A 53 5.17 -7.07 -0.73
CA ILE A 53 5.57 -8.48 -0.61
C ILE A 53 4.46 -9.42 -1.07
N ILE A 54 3.20 -9.16 -0.68
CA ILE A 54 2.04 -9.94 -1.13
C ILE A 54 1.93 -9.87 -2.66
N ARG A 55 2.22 -8.71 -3.26
CA ARG A 55 2.27 -8.54 -4.71
C ARG A 55 3.33 -9.42 -5.37
N LEU A 56 4.55 -9.45 -4.82
CA LEU A 56 5.64 -10.31 -5.32
C LEU A 56 5.32 -11.81 -5.17
N ALA A 57 4.65 -12.18 -4.08
CA ALA A 57 4.32 -13.57 -3.77
C ALA A 57 3.18 -14.10 -4.67
N LEU A 58 2.14 -13.29 -4.87
CA LEU A 58 0.94 -13.72 -5.60
C LEU A 58 1.03 -13.46 -7.12
N ARG A 59 1.83 -12.49 -7.56
CA ARG A 59 2.00 -12.09 -8.97
C ARG A 59 0.66 -11.97 -9.71
N ASP A 60 0.35 -12.89 -10.62
CA ASP A 60 -0.87 -12.88 -11.43
C ASP A 60 -2.14 -13.29 -10.65
N ARG A 61 -1.98 -13.84 -9.44
CA ARG A 61 -3.08 -14.19 -8.52
C ARG A 61 -3.30 -13.15 -7.42
N SER A 62 -2.69 -11.97 -7.55
CA SER A 62 -2.87 -10.86 -6.61
C SER A 62 -4.34 -10.45 -6.51
N PRO A 63 -4.88 -10.19 -5.30
CA PRO A 63 -6.28 -9.84 -5.11
C PRO A 63 -6.67 -8.42 -5.58
N TRP A 64 -5.72 -7.66 -6.15
CA TRP A 64 -5.95 -6.35 -6.78
C TRP A 64 -5.31 -6.32 -8.17
N LYS A 65 -5.89 -5.58 -9.11
CA LYS A 65 -5.50 -5.60 -10.52
C LYS A 65 -4.71 -4.35 -10.88
N VAL A 66 -3.40 -4.52 -11.11
CA VAL A 66 -2.52 -3.41 -11.51
C VAL A 66 -1.59 -3.86 -12.64
N ARG A 67 -1.26 -2.90 -13.50
CA ARG A 67 -0.60 -3.06 -14.81
C ARG A 67 0.79 -3.72 -14.74
N SER A 68 1.47 -3.70 -13.58
CA SER A 68 2.81 -4.30 -13.40
C SER A 68 3.07 -4.77 -11.96
N VAL A 69 3.39 -6.06 -11.80
CA VAL A 69 3.78 -6.66 -10.50
C VAL A 69 5.05 -6.00 -9.95
N GLY A 70 6.04 -5.78 -10.82
CA GLY A 70 7.33 -5.22 -10.42
C GLY A 70 7.24 -3.77 -9.96
N PHE A 71 6.44 -2.95 -10.65
CA PHE A 71 6.25 -1.55 -10.30
C PHE A 71 5.59 -1.39 -8.92
N ASP A 72 4.48 -2.07 -8.69
CA ASP A 72 3.76 -2.01 -7.41
C ASP A 72 4.62 -2.42 -6.24
N SER A 73 5.35 -3.53 -6.40
CA SER A 73 6.20 -4.08 -5.37
C SER A 73 7.35 -3.13 -5.05
N PHE A 74 7.96 -2.54 -6.09
CA PHE A 74 9.02 -1.56 -5.94
C PHE A 74 8.52 -0.32 -5.19
N ILE A 75 7.40 0.27 -5.61
CA ILE A 75 6.85 1.48 -4.99
C ILE A 75 6.45 1.21 -3.54
N GLY A 76 5.75 0.10 -3.26
CA GLY A 76 5.32 -0.24 -1.90
C GLY A 76 6.48 -0.44 -0.93
N ILE A 77 7.49 -1.21 -1.34
CA ILE A 77 8.67 -1.48 -0.50
C ILE A 77 9.52 -0.21 -0.35
N ALA A 78 9.78 0.51 -1.44
CA ALA A 78 10.56 1.75 -1.40
C ALA A 78 9.89 2.82 -0.54
N LEU A 79 8.56 2.96 -0.61
CA LEU A 79 7.80 3.86 0.24
C LEU A 79 7.94 3.50 1.72
N GLY A 80 7.75 2.22 2.08
CA GLY A 80 7.82 1.82 3.48
C GLY A 80 9.23 1.92 4.06
N VAL A 81 10.26 1.51 3.32
CA VAL A 81 11.66 1.69 3.73
C VAL A 81 12.01 3.18 3.81
N GLY A 82 11.61 3.97 2.81
CA GLY A 82 11.84 5.41 2.78
C GLY A 82 11.21 6.14 3.96
N LEU A 83 9.95 5.83 4.30
CA LEU A 83 9.27 6.43 5.45
C LEU A 83 9.99 6.15 6.77
N LEU A 84 10.43 4.91 7.00
CA LEU A 84 11.19 4.56 8.20
C LEU A 84 12.54 5.30 8.23
N ALA A 85 13.27 5.29 7.11
CA ALA A 85 14.55 5.98 7.01
C ALA A 85 14.42 7.48 7.28
N THR A 86 13.41 8.14 6.70
CA THR A 86 13.12 9.56 6.92
C THR A 86 12.76 9.82 8.38
N TYR A 87 11.90 9.01 8.99
CA TYR A 87 11.51 9.17 10.40
C TYR A 87 12.71 9.08 11.34
N PHE A 88 13.56 8.06 11.18
CA PHE A 88 14.78 7.92 11.97
C PHE A 88 15.79 9.04 11.71
N SER A 89 15.92 9.49 10.45
CA SER A 89 16.79 10.61 10.11
C SER A 89 16.36 11.90 10.79
N ILE A 90 15.05 12.17 10.87
CA ILE A 90 14.50 13.34 11.59
C ILE A 90 14.75 13.19 13.09
N GLY A 91 14.52 12.00 13.64
CA GLY A 91 14.78 11.71 15.05
C GLY A 91 16.25 11.94 15.43
N MET A 92 17.19 11.53 14.58
CA MET A 92 18.63 11.77 14.78
C MET A 92 19.07 13.22 14.58
N LEU A 93 18.32 14.01 13.81
CA LEU A 93 18.65 15.42 13.59
C LEU A 93 18.19 16.31 14.77
N ILE A 94 17.07 15.94 15.39
CA ILE A 94 16.42 16.73 16.44
C ILE A 94 16.84 16.27 17.85
N GLY A 95 17.22 15.00 18.01
CA GLY A 95 17.74 14.42 19.26
C GLY A 95 19.21 14.71 19.48
#